data_AF-D6TGW7-F1
#
_entry.id   AF-D6TGW7-F1
#
_cell.length_a   1.000
_cell.length_b   1.000
_cell.length_c   1.000
_cell.angle_alpha   90.00
_cell.angle_beta   90.00
_cell.angle_gamma   90.00
#
_symmetry.space_group_name_H-M   'P 1'
#
loop_
_entity.id
_entity.type
_entity.pdbx_description
1 polymer ?
#
loop_
_entity_poly.entity_id
_entity_poly.type
_entity_poly.pdbx_seq_one_letter_code
_entity_poly.pdbx_strand_id
1 'polypeptide(L)'
;MKGGLKNGVVGSGNGILGLFGGGTGNSMLGWMAPGIGGGSQGGASLILILGIVIWLVSILVGSPSLPTLTPRAIWHGLVKGLRTGVKFGLIISPCSIALFTALGGLVHGISYGVGISFFLAMLIGLLSGLGDGLRYPQEEPPEKESFGDRLVDGLIFGVGGGLSFSIVELLLQVNHQSTIIYSFIAALFYFLAFGFGGGTHLFTSLGKTIQPAEIVTWSWKQMAQDMGSNITKSLLVALVTLASVGVIIAGITSLFFADPAYGLHYGLVFGTISGLIVGIAGMLTSMLQSAWSSDILADDQHTIPNEGIIRSGRNALIGACIFAPIGGIASGLATGIGFGLLGQLSTWPVMAKAFAVMIAVVFFVIFTIAHGGIAWIEHYTLRWYLWKWNRIPRNYVNFLNCVTSYALMRKVGGGYMFTHRLLLEYFAQLASSQHNGPGSALSEPKERSVHQELSAF
;
A
#
# COMPACT_ATOMS: atom_id res chain seq x y z
N MET A 1 -9.69 35.45 12.75
CA MET A 1 -8.94 34.18 12.77
C MET A 1 -9.31 33.36 14.01
N LYS A 2 -10.60 33.03 14.13
CA LYS A 2 -11.22 32.13 15.12
C LYS A 2 -12.29 31.38 14.35
N GLY A 3 -12.51 30.09 14.63
CA GLY A 3 -13.78 29.45 14.30
C GLY A 3 -14.88 30.24 14.98
N GLY A 4 -15.62 31.03 14.20
CA GLY A 4 -16.72 31.84 14.67
C GLY A 4 -18.02 31.10 14.38
N LEU A 5 -18.86 30.95 15.41
CA LEU A 5 -20.28 30.70 15.25
C LEU A 5 -20.84 31.70 14.23
N LYS A 6 -21.27 31.22 13.07
CA LYS A 6 -22.14 31.98 12.18
C LYS A 6 -23.46 31.19 12.12
N ASN A 7 -24.52 31.77 12.69
CA ASN A 7 -25.87 31.21 12.73
C ASN A 7 -26.02 29.87 13.49
N GLY A 8 -25.30 29.67 14.59
CA GLY A 8 -25.53 28.50 15.48
C GLY A 8 -24.91 27.18 15.04
N VAL A 9 -24.17 27.12 13.92
CA VAL A 9 -23.54 25.89 13.42
C VAL A 9 -22.04 25.89 13.69
N VAL A 10 -21.54 24.85 14.36
CA VAL A 10 -20.11 24.64 14.67
C VAL A 10 -19.43 23.99 13.46
N GLY A 11 -18.45 24.68 12.85
CA GLY A 11 -17.60 24.14 11.77
C GLY A 11 -16.17 23.88 12.25
N SER A 12 -15.53 22.81 11.77
CA SER A 12 -14.16 22.45 12.18
C SER A 12 -13.16 23.56 11.81
N GLY A 13 -12.41 24.00 12.82
CA GLY A 13 -11.49 25.13 12.75
C GLY A 13 -10.08 24.75 12.31
N ASN A 14 -9.41 25.75 11.73
CA ASN A 14 -7.96 26.03 11.75
C ASN A 14 -6.93 24.92 11.46
N GLY A 15 -7.28 23.85 10.74
CA GLY A 15 -6.31 22.93 10.13
C GLY A 15 -6.34 22.95 8.59
N ILE A 16 -5.39 22.27 7.92
CA ILE A 16 -5.45 21.99 6.47
C ILE A 16 -6.83 21.42 6.09
N LEU A 17 -7.40 20.54 6.91
CA LEU A 17 -8.73 19.96 6.67
C LEU A 17 -9.89 20.92 7.00
N GLY A 18 -9.70 21.87 7.92
CA GLY A 18 -10.65 22.96 8.17
C GLY A 18 -10.69 23.97 7.01
N LEU A 19 -9.55 24.22 6.36
CA LEU A 19 -9.46 24.94 5.08
C LEU A 19 -10.18 24.19 3.96
N PHE A 20 -10.19 22.86 4.00
CA PHE A 20 -10.92 22.02 3.04
C PHE A 20 -12.43 21.96 3.31
N GLY A 21 -12.92 21.77 4.54
CA GLY A 21 -14.34 21.43 4.77
C GLY A 21 -15.06 22.13 5.93
N GLY A 22 -14.43 23.11 6.60
CA GLY A 22 -14.96 23.72 7.82
C GLY A 22 -15.97 24.86 7.61
N GLY A 23 -17.22 24.55 7.26
CA GLY A 23 -18.37 25.47 7.42
C GLY A 23 -18.84 26.25 6.18
N THR A 24 -20.00 26.92 6.31
CA THR A 24 -20.63 27.69 5.24
C THR A 24 -19.91 29.02 5.01
N GLY A 25 -19.18 29.11 3.88
CA GLY A 25 -18.80 30.38 3.28
C GLY A 25 -17.33 30.77 3.23
N ASN A 26 -16.37 29.82 3.23
CA ASN A 26 -15.01 29.97 2.64
C ASN A 26 -14.20 28.66 2.78
N SER A 27 -14.74 27.56 2.27
CA SER A 27 -14.02 26.29 2.16
C SER A 27 -13.34 26.20 0.80
N MET A 28 -12.10 25.73 0.75
CA MET A 28 -11.43 25.42 -0.53
C MET A 28 -12.21 24.36 -1.33
N LEU A 29 -13.08 23.58 -0.69
CA LEU A 29 -13.96 22.61 -1.36
C LEU A 29 -15.31 23.18 -1.82
N GLY A 30 -15.62 24.44 -1.55
CA GLY A 30 -16.87 25.08 -1.99
C GLY A 30 -18.11 24.24 -1.65
N TRP A 31 -18.86 23.84 -2.67
CA TRP A 31 -20.06 23.01 -2.54
C TRP A 31 -19.76 21.59 -2.00
N MET A 32 -18.52 21.10 -2.11
CA MET A 32 -18.09 19.78 -1.61
C MET A 32 -17.73 19.78 -0.11
N ALA A 33 -17.83 20.93 0.56
CA ALA A 33 -17.55 21.04 2.00
C ALA A 33 -18.38 20.10 2.91
N PRO A 34 -19.67 19.81 2.61
CA PRO A 34 -20.45 18.85 3.40
C PRO A 34 -19.92 17.42 3.37
N GLY A 35 -19.05 17.08 2.40
CA GLY A 35 -18.38 15.78 2.31
C GLY A 35 -19.27 14.59 1.94
N ILE A 36 -18.80 13.38 2.26
CA ILE A 36 -19.49 12.10 2.07
C ILE A 36 -20.27 11.77 3.34
N GLY A 37 -21.58 11.96 3.28
CA GLY A 37 -22.50 11.76 4.40
C GLY A 37 -22.44 12.86 5.46
N GLY A 38 -23.60 13.24 5.99
CA GLY A 38 -23.86 14.43 6.82
C GLY A 38 -23.11 14.59 8.15
N GLY A 39 -22.01 13.85 8.37
CA GLY A 39 -21.08 14.01 9.49
C GLY A 39 -19.58 13.98 9.12
N SER A 40 -19.21 13.66 7.87
CA SER A 40 -17.81 13.74 7.42
C SER A 40 -17.59 15.05 6.68
N GLN A 41 -16.77 15.95 7.21
CA GLN A 41 -16.44 17.17 6.46
C GLN A 41 -15.66 16.80 5.19
N GLY A 42 -15.73 17.63 4.15
CA GLY A 42 -15.07 17.35 2.86
C GLY A 42 -13.58 16.99 2.95
N GLY A 43 -12.88 17.48 3.99
CA GLY A 43 -11.51 17.06 4.31
C GLY A 43 -11.37 15.55 4.60
N ALA A 44 -12.27 14.98 5.41
CA ALA A 44 -12.27 13.55 5.72
C ALA A 44 -12.56 12.69 4.48
N SER A 45 -13.42 13.18 3.59
CA SER A 45 -13.71 12.53 2.31
C SER A 45 -12.49 12.49 1.39
N LEU A 46 -11.70 13.57 1.32
CA LEU A 46 -10.44 13.58 0.56
C LEU A 46 -9.46 12.51 1.05
N ILE A 47 -9.37 12.31 2.36
CA ILE A 47 -8.44 11.36 2.97
C ILE A 47 -8.85 9.93 2.69
N LEU A 48 -10.15 9.61 2.81
CA LEU A 48 -10.66 8.30 2.46
C LEU A 48 -10.35 7.96 1.00
N ILE A 49 -10.52 8.93 0.11
CA ILE A 49 -10.29 8.74 -1.32
C ILE A 49 -8.81 8.62 -1.63
N LEU A 50 -7.97 9.43 -0.97
CA LEU A 50 -6.52 9.25 -1.03
C LEU A 50 -6.13 7.85 -0.53
N GLY A 51 -6.77 7.36 0.54
CA GLY A 51 -6.60 6.01 1.05
C GLY A 51 -6.96 4.93 0.02
N ILE A 52 -8.10 5.06 -0.66
CA ILE A 52 -8.51 4.18 -1.78
C ILE A 52 -7.45 4.21 -2.89
N VAL A 53 -7.02 5.40 -3.30
CA VAL A 53 -6.04 5.57 -4.38
C VAL A 53 -4.70 4.96 -3.99
N ILE A 54 -4.17 5.24 -2.80
CA ILE A 54 -2.92 4.65 -2.30
C ILE A 54 -3.01 3.13 -2.30
N TRP A 55 -4.13 2.59 -1.83
CA TRP A 55 -4.35 1.15 -1.79
C TRP A 55 -4.40 0.53 -3.20
N LEU A 56 -5.14 1.13 -4.14
CA LEU A 56 -5.22 0.67 -5.53
C LEU A 56 -3.89 0.79 -6.27
N VAL A 57 -3.16 1.89 -6.07
CA VAL A 57 -1.82 2.09 -6.64
C VAL A 57 -0.86 1.03 -6.09
N SER A 58 -0.93 0.72 -4.79
CA SER A 58 -0.09 -0.32 -4.17
C SER A 58 -0.34 -1.70 -4.78
N ILE A 59 -1.60 -2.05 -5.05
CA ILE A 59 -1.96 -3.29 -5.75
C ILE A 59 -1.34 -3.34 -7.13
N LEU A 60 -1.47 -2.25 -7.88
CA LEU A 60 -1.08 -2.21 -9.27
C LEU A 60 0.44 -2.27 -9.44
N VAL A 61 1.16 -1.50 -8.62
CA VAL A 61 2.63 -1.47 -8.62
C VAL A 61 3.22 -2.77 -8.07
N GLY A 62 2.57 -3.39 -7.08
CA GLY A 62 3.01 -4.67 -6.50
C GLY A 62 2.66 -5.90 -7.34
N SER A 63 1.93 -5.74 -8.45
CA SER A 63 1.55 -6.83 -9.34
C SER A 63 2.62 -7.07 -10.40
N PRO A 64 2.99 -8.33 -10.70
CA PRO A 64 4.07 -8.64 -11.65
C PRO A 64 3.75 -8.26 -13.10
N SER A 65 2.47 -8.15 -13.45
CA SER A 65 2.01 -7.62 -14.73
C SER A 65 0.67 -6.93 -14.58
N LEU A 66 0.36 -6.02 -15.51
CA LEU A 66 -0.95 -5.37 -15.53
C LEU A 66 -2.05 -6.37 -15.91
N PRO A 67 -3.13 -6.45 -15.11
CA PRO A 67 -4.16 -7.45 -15.31
C PRO A 67 -4.94 -7.25 -16.60
N THR A 68 -5.29 -8.35 -17.24
CA THR A 68 -6.24 -8.36 -18.35
C THR A 68 -7.65 -8.41 -17.79
N LEU A 69 -8.32 -7.25 -17.79
CA LEU A 69 -9.69 -7.12 -17.31
C LEU A 69 -10.65 -7.84 -18.28
N THR A 70 -11.01 -9.08 -17.92
CA THR A 70 -12.03 -9.86 -18.62
C THR A 70 -13.41 -9.65 -17.98
N PRO A 71 -14.52 -9.83 -18.72
CA PRO A 71 -15.86 -9.76 -18.13
C PRO A 71 -16.06 -10.72 -16.94
N ARG A 72 -15.40 -11.88 -16.98
CA ARG A 72 -15.39 -12.85 -15.86
C ARG A 72 -14.66 -12.30 -14.63
N ALA A 73 -13.53 -11.64 -14.82
CA ALA A 73 -12.79 -10.97 -13.75
C ALA A 73 -13.65 -9.90 -13.07
N ILE A 74 -14.33 -9.07 -13.88
CA ILE A 74 -15.22 -8.01 -13.38
C ILE A 74 -16.38 -8.61 -12.57
N TRP A 75 -17.02 -9.65 -13.10
CA TRP A 75 -18.11 -10.34 -12.40
C TRP A 75 -17.64 -10.98 -11.09
N HIS A 76 -16.49 -11.65 -11.11
CA HIS A 76 -15.90 -12.26 -9.93
C HIS A 76 -15.60 -11.22 -8.85
N GLY A 77 -14.95 -10.12 -9.25
CA GLY A 77 -14.68 -8.98 -8.37
C GLY A 77 -15.95 -8.40 -7.76
N LEU A 78 -17.01 -8.20 -8.57
CA LEU A 78 -18.29 -7.68 -8.09
C LEU A 78 -18.92 -8.62 -7.05
N VAL A 79 -19.00 -9.92 -7.34
CA VAL A 79 -19.59 -10.91 -6.41
C VAL A 79 -18.78 -11.01 -5.11
N LYS A 80 -17.44 -11.02 -5.21
CA LYS A 80 -16.59 -11.04 -4.02
C LYS A 80 -16.75 -9.75 -3.22
N GLY A 81 -16.72 -8.60 -3.87
CA GLY A 81 -16.89 -7.30 -3.24
C GLY A 81 -18.21 -7.18 -2.49
N LEU A 82 -19.32 -7.59 -3.11
CA LEU A 82 -20.64 -7.61 -2.48
C LEU A 82 -20.65 -8.54 -1.25
N ARG A 83 -20.13 -9.76 -1.39
CA ARG A 83 -20.06 -10.73 -0.30
C ARG A 83 -19.22 -10.21 0.87
N THR A 84 -18.06 -9.62 0.59
CA THR A 84 -17.17 -9.08 1.61
C THR A 84 -17.78 -7.87 2.29
N GLY A 85 -18.36 -6.94 1.52
CA GLY A 85 -19.04 -5.76 2.07
C GLY A 85 -20.17 -6.14 3.02
N VAL A 86 -21.06 -7.06 2.63
CA VAL A 86 -22.15 -7.53 3.51
C VAL A 86 -21.61 -8.16 4.80
N LYS A 87 -20.59 -9.04 4.70
CA LYS A 87 -19.98 -9.68 5.86
C LYS A 87 -19.40 -8.66 6.85
N PHE A 88 -18.59 -7.73 6.36
CA PHE A 88 -17.97 -6.72 7.22
C PHE A 88 -18.96 -5.69 7.75
N GLY A 89 -20.00 -5.33 6.98
CA GLY A 89 -21.08 -4.49 7.47
C GLY A 89 -21.77 -5.09 8.70
N LEU A 90 -22.06 -6.39 8.68
CA LEU A 90 -22.65 -7.10 9.82
C LEU A 90 -21.70 -7.18 11.03
N ILE A 91 -20.39 -7.28 10.81
CA ILE A 91 -19.38 -7.36 11.88
C ILE A 91 -19.11 -5.99 12.51
N ILE A 92 -19.01 -4.94 11.70
CA ILE A 92 -18.62 -3.58 12.14
C ILE A 92 -19.79 -2.87 12.80
N SER A 93 -21.03 -3.11 12.34
CA SER A 93 -22.21 -2.38 12.80
C SER A 93 -22.42 -2.44 14.33
N PRO A 94 -22.37 -3.61 15.02
CA PRO A 94 -22.52 -3.64 16.48
C PRO A 94 -21.46 -2.83 17.23
N CYS A 95 -20.19 -2.94 16.81
CA CYS A 95 -19.08 -2.21 17.44
C CYS A 95 -19.23 -0.70 17.25
N SER A 96 -19.57 -0.25 16.03
CA SER A 96 -19.80 1.15 15.72
C SER A 96 -21.00 1.71 16.48
N ILE A 97 -22.12 0.99 16.53
CA ILE A 97 -23.32 1.42 17.27
C ILE A 97 -22.99 1.55 18.77
N ALA A 98 -22.27 0.58 19.36
CA ALA A 98 -21.88 0.63 20.76
C ALA A 98 -20.97 1.84 21.06
N LEU A 99 -19.99 2.11 20.21
CA LEU A 99 -19.08 3.24 20.35
C LEU A 99 -19.83 4.58 20.31
N PHE A 100 -20.64 4.81 19.27
CA PHE A 100 -21.39 6.05 19.14
C PHE A 100 -22.50 6.19 20.20
N THR A 101 -23.03 5.06 20.71
CA THR A 101 -23.93 5.06 21.87
C THR A 101 -23.23 5.56 23.12
N ALA A 102 -21.98 5.14 23.36
CA ALA A 102 -21.20 5.61 24.50
C ALA A 102 -20.87 7.10 24.41
N LEU A 103 -20.74 7.64 23.19
CA LEU A 103 -20.40 9.06 22.96
C LEU A 103 -21.61 10.01 23.02
N GLY A 104 -22.81 9.55 22.64
CA GLY A 104 -23.96 10.44 22.45
C GLY A 104 -25.33 9.85 22.76
N GLY A 105 -25.39 8.68 23.39
CA GLY A 105 -26.63 7.96 23.69
C GLY A 105 -27.17 7.11 22.54
N LEU A 106 -28.22 6.33 22.80
CA LEU A 106 -28.70 5.26 21.90
C LEU A 106 -29.13 5.76 20.52
N VAL A 107 -29.85 6.88 20.46
CA VAL A 107 -30.32 7.46 19.18
C VAL A 107 -29.12 7.89 18.32
N HIS A 108 -28.13 8.53 18.93
CA HIS A 108 -26.89 8.92 18.26
C HIS A 108 -26.10 7.70 17.79
N GLY A 109 -26.02 6.67 18.65
CA GLY A 109 -25.40 5.38 18.35
C GLY A 109 -25.97 4.69 17.12
N ILE A 110 -27.30 4.58 17.03
CA ILE A 110 -27.97 3.94 15.91
C ILE A 110 -27.78 4.76 14.63
N SER A 111 -28.04 6.07 14.67
CA SER A 111 -27.96 6.92 13.47
C SER A 111 -26.56 6.97 12.86
N TYR A 112 -25.53 7.21 13.67
CA TYR A 112 -24.15 7.32 13.18
C TYR A 112 -23.49 5.95 13.00
N GLY A 113 -23.75 4.99 13.90
CA GLY A 113 -23.17 3.65 13.83
C GLY A 113 -23.61 2.88 12.58
N VAL A 114 -24.91 2.91 12.25
CA VAL A 114 -25.44 2.27 11.04
C VAL A 114 -24.88 2.96 9.79
N GLY A 115 -24.90 4.30 9.74
CA GLY A 115 -24.37 5.04 8.60
C GLY A 115 -22.89 4.75 8.32
N ILE A 116 -22.04 4.86 9.34
CA ILE A 116 -20.59 4.63 9.20
C ILE A 116 -20.29 3.17 8.86
N SER A 117 -21.00 2.21 9.47
CA SER A 117 -20.81 0.79 9.14
C SER A 117 -21.22 0.46 7.70
N PHE A 118 -22.32 1.04 7.20
CA PHE A 118 -22.74 0.91 5.80
C PHE A 118 -21.70 1.51 4.85
N PHE A 119 -21.21 2.72 5.17
CA PHE A 119 -20.17 3.39 4.40
C PHE A 119 -18.90 2.53 4.29
N LEU A 120 -18.36 2.08 5.43
CA LEU A 120 -17.15 1.25 5.48
C LEU A 120 -17.36 -0.10 4.79
N ALA A 121 -18.54 -0.72 4.94
CA ALA A 121 -18.89 -1.97 4.26
C ALA A 121 -18.86 -1.83 2.73
N MET A 122 -19.44 -0.75 2.20
CA MET A 122 -19.38 -0.46 0.76
C MET A 122 -17.96 -0.21 0.28
N LEU A 123 -17.18 0.53 1.07
CA LEU A 123 -15.79 0.83 0.75
C LEU A 123 -14.92 -0.43 0.72
N ILE A 124 -15.03 -1.31 1.72
CA ILE A 124 -14.27 -2.56 1.78
C ILE A 124 -14.73 -3.53 0.70
N GLY A 125 -16.03 -3.56 0.41
CA GLY A 125 -16.58 -4.31 -0.72
C GLY A 125 -15.99 -3.84 -2.05
N LEU A 126 -15.89 -2.52 -2.26
CA LEU A 126 -15.23 -1.94 -3.42
C LEU A 126 -13.76 -2.33 -3.50
N LEU A 127 -13.00 -2.11 -2.43
CA LEU A 127 -11.58 -2.44 -2.38
C LEU A 127 -11.39 -3.94 -2.67
N SER A 128 -12.03 -4.82 -1.90
CA SER A 128 -11.92 -6.28 -2.08
C SER A 128 -12.33 -6.75 -3.47
N GLY A 129 -13.38 -6.15 -4.05
CA GLY A 129 -13.85 -6.50 -5.39
C GLY A 129 -12.90 -6.05 -6.49
N LEU A 130 -12.36 -4.82 -6.39
CA LEU A 130 -11.33 -4.33 -7.30
C LEU A 130 -10.03 -5.10 -7.15
N GLY A 131 -9.57 -5.36 -5.93
CA GLY A 131 -8.31 -6.07 -5.68
C GLY A 131 -8.31 -7.47 -6.27
N ASP A 132 -9.40 -8.23 -6.09
CA ASP A 132 -9.51 -9.55 -6.70
C ASP A 132 -9.80 -9.51 -8.20
N GLY A 133 -10.66 -8.60 -8.66
CA GLY A 133 -10.95 -8.45 -10.08
C GLY A 133 -9.70 -8.07 -10.88
N LEU A 134 -8.87 -7.18 -10.32
CA LEU A 134 -7.57 -6.78 -10.88
C LEU A 134 -6.47 -7.84 -10.69
N ARG A 135 -6.70 -8.95 -10.00
CA ARG A 135 -5.71 -10.04 -9.88
C ARG A 135 -6.18 -11.34 -10.56
N TYR A 136 -7.33 -11.31 -11.23
CA TYR A 136 -7.90 -12.46 -11.91
C TYR A 136 -7.39 -12.57 -13.35
N PRO A 137 -6.98 -13.75 -13.86
CA PRO A 137 -6.86 -15.05 -13.18
C PRO A 137 -5.47 -15.19 -12.53
N GLN A 138 -5.45 -15.57 -11.26
CA GLN A 138 -4.19 -15.83 -10.54
C GLN A 138 -3.70 -17.23 -10.93
N GLU A 139 -2.52 -17.33 -11.56
CA GLU A 139 -1.91 -18.62 -11.94
C GLU A 139 -1.55 -19.48 -10.73
N GLU A 140 -1.28 -18.86 -9.58
CA GLU A 140 -1.11 -19.54 -8.29
C GLU A 140 -2.13 -19.00 -7.27
N PRO A 141 -2.89 -19.88 -6.58
CA PRO A 141 -3.73 -19.45 -5.48
C PRO A 141 -2.84 -18.86 -4.38
N PRO A 142 -3.15 -17.67 -3.84
CA PRO A 142 -2.37 -17.10 -2.76
C PRO A 142 -2.42 -18.06 -1.57
N GLU A 143 -1.28 -18.23 -0.87
CA GLU A 143 -1.27 -18.95 0.39
C GLU A 143 -2.40 -18.39 1.27
N LYS A 144 -3.21 -19.31 1.82
CA LYS A 144 -4.31 -18.90 2.69
C LYS A 144 -3.70 -18.35 3.97
N GLU A 145 -3.59 -17.04 4.05
CA GLU A 145 -3.21 -16.35 5.28
C GLU A 145 -4.04 -16.84 6.45
N SER A 146 -3.38 -17.00 7.59
CA SER A 146 -4.09 -17.20 8.83
C SER A 146 -4.93 -15.96 9.12
N PHE A 147 -6.07 -16.16 9.77
CA PHE A 147 -6.84 -15.05 10.30
C PHE A 147 -6.01 -14.17 11.25
N GLY A 148 -5.03 -14.78 11.95
CA GLY A 148 -4.09 -14.06 12.80
C GLY A 148 -3.23 -13.05 12.03
N ASP A 149 -2.69 -13.44 10.87
CA ASP A 149 -1.81 -12.58 10.07
C ASP A 149 -2.57 -11.35 9.56
N ARG A 150 -3.81 -11.55 9.11
CA ARG A 150 -4.72 -10.47 8.70
C ARG A 150 -5.02 -9.48 9.80
N LEU A 151 -5.21 -9.98 11.03
CA LEU A 151 -5.41 -9.12 12.19
C LEU A 151 -4.15 -8.33 12.52
N VAL A 152 -2.97 -8.95 12.43
CA VAL A 152 -1.69 -8.27 12.68
C VAL A 152 -1.46 -7.18 11.64
N ASP A 153 -1.62 -7.48 10.35
CA ASP A 153 -1.51 -6.51 9.27
C ASP A 153 -2.51 -5.38 9.45
N GLY A 154 -3.78 -5.73 9.71
CA GLY A 154 -4.81 -4.74 10.02
C GLY A 154 -4.41 -3.84 11.19
N LEU A 155 -3.93 -4.40 12.30
CA LEU A 155 -3.53 -3.62 13.48
C LEU A 155 -2.36 -2.69 13.17
N ILE A 156 -1.35 -3.17 12.45
CA ILE A 156 -0.17 -2.37 12.09
C ILE A 156 -0.57 -1.17 11.23
N PHE A 157 -1.30 -1.40 10.14
CA PHE A 157 -1.72 -0.33 9.24
C PHE A 157 -2.80 0.56 9.84
N GLY A 158 -3.72 -0.02 10.62
CA GLY A 158 -4.77 0.72 11.32
C GLY A 158 -4.21 1.65 12.38
N VAL A 159 -3.33 1.17 13.26
CA VAL A 159 -2.70 2.00 14.29
C VAL A 159 -1.79 3.05 13.63
N GLY A 160 -1.01 2.67 12.61
CA GLY A 160 -0.17 3.62 11.86
C GLY A 160 -0.98 4.73 11.19
N GLY A 161 -2.07 4.37 10.51
CA GLY A 161 -3.00 5.31 9.88
C GLY A 161 -3.71 6.22 10.89
N GLY A 162 -4.20 5.68 12.00
CA GLY A 162 -4.85 6.46 13.06
C GLY A 162 -3.89 7.41 13.78
N LEU A 163 -2.68 6.95 14.11
CA LEU A 163 -1.68 7.78 14.80
C LEU A 163 -1.15 8.88 13.88
N SER A 164 -0.81 8.56 12.63
CA SER A 164 -0.37 9.57 11.66
C SER A 164 -1.42 10.66 11.48
N PHE A 165 -2.69 10.28 11.37
CA PHE A 165 -3.81 11.22 11.30
C PHE A 165 -3.92 12.08 12.57
N SER A 166 -3.86 11.44 13.74
CA SER A 166 -3.92 12.12 15.04
C SER A 166 -2.80 13.15 15.19
N ILE A 167 -1.57 12.78 14.82
CA ILE A 167 -0.40 13.67 14.91
C ILE A 167 -0.58 14.88 13.99
N VAL A 168 -1.03 14.67 12.75
CA VAL A 168 -1.27 15.76 11.80
C VAL A 168 -2.34 16.71 12.34
N GLU A 169 -3.46 16.19 12.84
CA GLU A 169 -4.51 17.05 13.38
C GLU A 169 -4.11 17.78 14.67
N LEU A 170 -3.32 17.15 15.54
CA LEU A 170 -2.76 17.80 16.72
C LEU A 170 -1.80 18.93 16.35
N LEU A 171 -0.92 18.71 15.37
CA LEU A 171 -0.02 19.75 14.83
C LEU A 171 -0.80 20.91 14.21
N LEU A 172 -1.95 20.60 13.60
CA LEU A 172 -2.86 21.56 13.00
C LEU A 172 -3.84 22.19 14.00
N GLN A 173 -3.74 21.87 15.31
CA GLN A 173 -4.60 22.41 16.36
C GLN A 173 -6.10 22.28 16.09
N VAL A 174 -6.51 21.16 15.46
CA VAL A 174 -7.92 20.82 15.23
C VAL A 174 -8.59 20.48 16.57
N ASN A 175 -9.92 20.63 16.64
CA ASN A 175 -10.70 20.27 17.84
C ASN A 175 -10.46 18.82 18.26
N HIS A 176 -10.02 18.62 19.52
CA HIS A 176 -9.73 17.31 20.09
C HIS A 176 -10.86 16.27 19.91
N GLN A 177 -12.12 16.69 20.00
CA GLN A 177 -13.25 15.78 19.81
C GLN A 177 -13.35 15.29 18.35
N SER A 178 -13.16 16.18 17.38
CA SER A 178 -13.14 15.82 15.95
C SER A 178 -11.93 14.94 15.61
N THR A 179 -10.78 15.23 16.22
CA THR A 179 -9.55 14.45 16.04
C THR A 179 -9.71 13.00 16.47
N ILE A 180 -10.26 12.76 17.66
CA ILE A 180 -10.48 11.38 18.11
C ILE A 180 -11.39 10.62 17.14
N ILE A 181 -12.46 11.25 16.68
CA ILE A 181 -13.43 10.63 15.77
C ILE A 181 -12.79 10.31 14.42
N TYR A 182 -12.15 11.28 13.77
CA TYR A 182 -11.58 11.09 12.43
C TYR A 182 -10.34 10.19 12.44
N SER A 183 -9.51 10.25 13.49
CA SER A 183 -8.41 9.30 13.69
C SER A 183 -8.91 7.88 13.84
N PHE A 184 -10.01 7.67 14.56
CA PHE A 184 -10.61 6.34 14.71
C PHE A 184 -11.18 5.83 13.38
N ILE A 185 -11.87 6.69 12.62
CA ILE A 185 -12.38 6.35 11.29
C ILE A 185 -11.23 5.99 10.34
N ALA A 186 -10.16 6.78 10.34
CA ALA A 186 -8.96 6.49 9.55
C ALA A 186 -8.32 5.17 9.98
N ALA A 187 -8.14 4.94 11.28
CA ALA A 187 -7.58 3.70 11.82
C ALA A 187 -8.39 2.48 11.39
N LEU A 188 -9.72 2.56 11.51
CA LEU A 188 -10.61 1.48 11.13
C LEU A 188 -10.59 1.24 9.62
N PHE A 189 -10.55 2.30 8.81
CA PHE A 189 -10.40 2.20 7.36
C PHE A 189 -9.11 1.48 6.98
N TYR A 190 -7.96 1.93 7.48
CA TYR A 190 -6.65 1.32 7.17
C TYR A 190 -6.55 -0.11 7.71
N PHE A 191 -7.12 -0.38 8.89
CA PHE A 191 -7.20 -1.73 9.45
C PHE A 191 -7.93 -2.69 8.51
N LEU A 192 -9.06 -2.26 7.97
CA LEU A 192 -9.88 -3.10 7.10
C LEU A 192 -9.30 -3.20 5.69
N ALA A 193 -8.84 -2.09 5.14
CA ALA A 193 -8.27 -2.01 3.80
C ALA A 193 -6.99 -2.86 3.68
N PHE A 194 -6.08 -2.78 4.66
CA PHE A 194 -4.86 -3.57 4.63
C PHE A 194 -5.05 -4.94 5.27
N GLY A 195 -5.68 -5.07 6.43
CA GLY A 195 -5.86 -6.39 7.07
C GLY A 195 -6.71 -7.37 6.25
N PHE A 196 -7.76 -6.91 5.57
CA PHE A 196 -8.66 -7.78 4.80
C PHE A 196 -8.67 -7.52 3.29
N GLY A 197 -8.03 -6.45 2.83
CA GLY A 197 -7.80 -6.20 1.40
C GLY A 197 -6.49 -6.79 0.86
N GLY A 198 -5.73 -7.55 1.65
CA GLY A 198 -4.56 -8.30 1.19
C GLY A 198 -3.21 -7.88 1.78
N GLY A 199 -3.17 -6.88 2.66
CA GLY A 199 -2.09 -6.64 3.62
C GLY A 199 -0.70 -6.63 3.03
N THR A 200 0.18 -7.42 3.64
CA THR A 200 1.56 -7.65 3.19
C THR A 200 1.62 -8.31 1.80
N HIS A 201 0.63 -9.11 1.42
CA HIS A 201 0.51 -9.68 0.06
C HIS A 201 0.05 -8.68 -1.01
N LEU A 202 -0.14 -7.41 -0.68
CA LEU A 202 -0.16 -6.37 -1.70
C LEU A 202 1.15 -6.36 -2.49
N PHE A 203 2.27 -6.66 -1.82
CA PHE A 203 3.58 -6.88 -2.43
C PHE A 203 3.87 -8.38 -2.50
N THR A 204 3.67 -8.98 -3.67
CA THR A 204 3.74 -10.44 -3.86
C THR A 204 5.11 -11.08 -3.59
N SER A 205 6.17 -10.26 -3.60
CA SER A 205 7.56 -10.66 -3.33
C SER A 205 7.94 -10.66 -1.84
N LEU A 206 7.13 -10.04 -0.97
CA LEU A 206 7.46 -9.88 0.44
C LEU A 206 7.41 -11.22 1.18
N GLY A 207 8.46 -11.54 1.95
CA GLY A 207 8.54 -12.69 2.85
C GLY A 207 8.86 -14.03 2.19
N LYS A 208 9.17 -14.06 0.88
CA LYS A 208 9.54 -15.28 0.15
C LYS A 208 11.06 -15.46 0.09
N THR A 209 11.64 -15.28 -1.10
CA THR A 209 13.07 -15.35 -1.34
C THR A 209 13.60 -13.96 -1.67
N ILE A 210 14.70 -13.57 -1.02
CA ILE A 210 15.32 -12.26 -1.26
C ILE A 210 15.94 -12.28 -2.66
N GLN A 211 15.28 -11.62 -3.61
CA GLN A 211 15.77 -11.47 -4.99
C GLN A 211 16.22 -10.02 -5.22
N PRO A 212 17.54 -9.74 -5.22
CA PRO A 212 18.05 -8.40 -5.44
C PRO A 212 18.00 -8.00 -6.92
N ALA A 213 17.75 -6.72 -7.19
CA ALA A 213 17.78 -6.13 -8.54
C ALA A 213 19.14 -5.44 -8.79
N GLU A 214 20.16 -6.23 -9.13
CA GLU A 214 21.54 -5.76 -9.06
C GLU A 214 22.06 -5.13 -10.36
N ILE A 215 21.75 -5.76 -11.49
CA ILE A 215 21.94 -5.20 -12.83
C ILE A 215 20.57 -4.78 -13.34
N VAL A 216 20.50 -3.53 -13.79
CA VAL A 216 19.30 -3.00 -14.43
C VAL A 216 19.64 -2.65 -15.87
N THR A 217 18.88 -3.20 -16.80
CA THR A 217 18.97 -2.82 -18.21
C THR A 217 17.68 -2.16 -18.67
N TRP A 218 17.82 -1.15 -19.52
CA TRP A 218 16.69 -0.43 -20.11
C TRP A 218 16.54 -0.74 -21.59
N SER A 219 15.38 -1.26 -21.99
CA SER A 219 15.07 -1.66 -23.35
C SER A 219 13.98 -0.78 -23.97
N TRP A 220 14.40 0.23 -24.74
CA TRP A 220 13.46 1.07 -25.51
C TRP A 220 12.64 0.28 -26.53
N LYS A 221 13.22 -0.79 -27.08
CA LYS A 221 12.57 -1.63 -28.10
C LYS A 221 11.39 -2.39 -27.51
N GLN A 222 11.56 -3.03 -26.35
CA GLN A 222 10.49 -3.76 -25.67
C GLN A 222 9.39 -2.81 -25.20
N MET A 223 9.77 -1.67 -24.62
CA MET A 223 8.82 -0.62 -24.24
C MET A 223 7.93 -0.20 -25.42
N ALA A 224 8.51 0.07 -26.59
CA ALA A 224 7.77 0.50 -27.78
C ALA A 224 6.87 -0.61 -28.35
N GLN A 225 7.32 -1.87 -28.29
CA GLN A 225 6.54 -3.03 -28.75
C GLN A 225 5.29 -3.25 -27.90
N ASP A 226 5.40 -3.09 -26.58
CA ASP A 226 4.29 -3.34 -25.65
C ASP A 226 3.39 -2.11 -25.42
N MET A 227 3.81 -0.93 -25.87
CA MET A 227 3.16 0.36 -25.55
C MET A 227 1.66 0.36 -25.87
N GLY A 228 1.24 -0.15 -27.03
CA GLY A 228 -0.18 -0.18 -27.42
C GLY A 228 -1.03 -1.07 -26.49
N SER A 229 -0.50 -2.22 -26.10
CA SER A 229 -1.14 -3.14 -25.15
C SER A 229 -1.22 -2.51 -23.76
N ASN A 230 -0.13 -1.90 -23.30
CA ASN A 230 -0.03 -1.25 -21.99
C ASN A 230 -0.95 -0.06 -21.84
N ILE A 231 -1.07 0.79 -22.87
CA ILE A 231 -2.03 1.91 -22.91
C ILE A 231 -3.46 1.36 -22.80
N THR A 232 -3.79 0.33 -23.57
CA THR A 232 -5.14 -0.25 -23.59
C THR A 232 -5.51 -0.83 -22.21
N LYS A 233 -4.62 -1.62 -21.60
CA LYS A 233 -4.83 -2.18 -20.26
C LYS A 233 -4.97 -1.08 -19.21
N SER A 234 -4.07 -0.10 -19.21
CA SER A 234 -4.09 1.00 -18.25
C SER A 234 -5.35 1.86 -18.37
N LEU A 235 -5.81 2.12 -19.59
CA LEU A 235 -7.06 2.84 -19.84
C LEU A 235 -8.28 2.04 -19.34
N LEU A 236 -8.30 0.73 -19.58
CA LEU A 236 -9.39 -0.13 -19.12
C LEU A 236 -9.45 -0.16 -17.57
N VAL A 237 -8.30 -0.31 -16.91
CA VAL A 237 -8.18 -0.19 -15.44
C VAL A 237 -8.66 1.18 -14.95
N ALA A 238 -8.28 2.26 -15.62
CA ALA A 238 -8.71 3.61 -15.29
C ALA A 238 -10.24 3.77 -15.36
N LEU A 239 -10.85 3.29 -16.44
CA LEU A 239 -12.30 3.38 -16.66
C LEU A 239 -13.10 2.53 -15.66
N VAL A 240 -12.65 1.30 -15.38
CA VAL A 240 -13.30 0.42 -14.39
C VAL A 240 -13.20 1.02 -12.99
N THR A 241 -12.04 1.57 -12.64
CA THR A 241 -11.84 2.25 -11.35
C THR A 241 -12.70 3.51 -11.25
N LEU A 242 -12.74 4.32 -12.31
CA LEU A 242 -13.58 5.53 -12.38
C LEU A 242 -15.05 5.17 -12.15
N ALA A 243 -15.56 4.19 -12.90
CA ALA A 243 -16.97 3.80 -12.83
C ALA A 243 -17.31 3.20 -11.45
N SER A 244 -16.49 2.28 -10.94
CA SER A 244 -16.76 1.61 -9.66
C SER A 244 -16.68 2.56 -8.46
N VAL A 245 -15.60 3.36 -8.36
CA VAL A 245 -15.44 4.36 -7.30
C VAL A 245 -16.52 5.44 -7.42
N GLY A 246 -16.76 5.94 -8.64
CA GLY A 246 -17.73 7.00 -8.89
C GLY A 246 -19.16 6.60 -8.55
N VAL A 247 -19.61 5.41 -8.97
CA VAL A 247 -20.96 4.91 -8.68
C VAL A 247 -21.16 4.68 -7.18
N ILE A 248 -20.16 4.13 -6.48
CA ILE A 248 -20.29 3.87 -5.03
C ILE A 248 -20.29 5.17 -4.25
N ILE A 249 -19.37 6.10 -4.54
CA ILE A 249 -19.35 7.40 -3.88
C ILE A 249 -20.65 8.18 -4.19
N ALA A 250 -21.12 8.14 -5.44
CA ALA A 250 -22.38 8.78 -5.81
C ALA A 250 -23.57 8.17 -5.06
N GLY A 251 -23.69 6.85 -5.02
CA GLY A 251 -24.80 6.16 -4.37
C GLY A 251 -24.84 6.41 -2.87
N ILE A 252 -23.68 6.31 -2.21
CA ILE A 252 -23.53 6.62 -0.78
C ILE A 252 -23.93 8.07 -0.52
N THR A 253 -23.33 9.02 -1.24
CA THR A 253 -23.54 10.44 -0.99
C THR A 253 -24.98 10.85 -1.26
N SER A 254 -25.60 10.32 -2.33
CA SER A 254 -27.02 10.52 -2.63
C SER A 254 -27.92 10.00 -1.51
N LEU A 255 -27.60 8.84 -0.94
CA LEU A 255 -28.39 8.23 0.14
C LEU A 255 -28.34 9.06 1.42
N PHE A 256 -27.16 9.56 1.80
CA PHE A 256 -27.00 10.31 3.05
C PHE A 256 -27.58 11.73 3.00
N PHE A 257 -27.51 12.39 1.84
CA PHE A 257 -28.04 13.76 1.67
C PHE A 257 -29.46 13.79 1.11
N ALA A 258 -30.01 12.63 0.72
CA ALA A 258 -31.26 12.52 -0.04
C ALA A 258 -31.27 13.42 -1.30
N ASP A 259 -30.10 13.65 -1.90
CA ASP A 259 -29.89 14.51 -3.05
C ASP A 259 -29.06 13.75 -4.12
N PRO A 260 -29.73 13.17 -5.13
CA PRO A 260 -29.06 12.46 -6.22
C PRO A 260 -28.14 13.34 -7.06
N ALA A 261 -28.46 14.63 -7.20
CA ALA A 261 -27.66 15.54 -8.01
C ALA A 261 -26.32 15.84 -7.31
N TYR A 262 -26.37 16.14 -6.01
CA TYR A 262 -25.17 16.30 -5.19
C TYR A 262 -24.31 15.04 -5.21
N GLY A 263 -24.91 13.86 -4.99
CA GLY A 263 -24.18 12.60 -5.01
C GLY A 263 -23.54 12.29 -6.36
N LEU A 264 -24.27 12.46 -7.47
CA LEU A 264 -23.73 12.24 -8.81
C LEU A 264 -22.56 13.18 -9.11
N HIS A 265 -22.69 14.47 -8.78
CA HIS A 265 -21.62 15.45 -8.97
C HIS A 265 -20.38 15.07 -8.16
N TYR A 266 -20.58 14.67 -6.90
CA TYR A 266 -19.52 14.26 -5.99
C TYR A 266 -18.81 12.98 -6.47
N GLY A 267 -19.58 11.98 -6.90
CA GLY A 267 -19.06 10.73 -7.46
C GLY A 267 -18.33 10.91 -8.79
N LEU A 268 -18.78 11.83 -9.66
CA LEU A 268 -18.05 12.16 -10.89
C LEU A 268 -16.68 12.75 -10.59
N VAL A 269 -16.59 13.73 -9.70
CA VAL A 269 -15.31 14.35 -9.32
C VAL A 269 -14.33 13.27 -8.81
N PHE A 270 -14.77 12.46 -7.85
CA PHE A 270 -13.87 11.52 -7.20
C PHE A 270 -13.63 10.21 -7.94
N GLY A 271 -14.61 9.75 -8.71
CA GLY A 271 -14.44 8.67 -9.68
C GLY A 271 -13.38 9.06 -10.70
N THR A 272 -13.48 10.27 -11.30
CA THR A 272 -12.50 10.74 -12.28
C THR A 272 -11.11 10.88 -11.69
N ILE A 273 -10.99 11.48 -10.49
CA ILE A 273 -9.69 11.59 -9.80
C ILE A 273 -9.08 10.21 -9.57
N SER A 274 -9.84 9.29 -8.98
CA SER A 274 -9.34 7.96 -8.62
C SER A 274 -8.97 7.15 -9.87
N GLY A 275 -9.84 7.14 -10.89
CA GLY A 275 -9.61 6.41 -12.13
C GLY A 275 -8.41 6.93 -12.91
N LEU A 276 -8.25 8.25 -13.02
CA LEU A 276 -7.10 8.84 -13.71
C LEU A 276 -5.79 8.56 -12.95
N ILE A 277 -5.74 8.71 -11.63
CA ILE A 277 -4.51 8.45 -10.86
C ILE A 277 -4.13 6.97 -10.96
N VAL A 278 -5.10 6.05 -10.83
CA VAL A 278 -4.84 4.61 -10.96
C VAL A 278 -4.43 4.25 -12.39
N GLY A 279 -5.02 4.88 -13.40
CA GLY A 279 -4.61 4.75 -14.80
C GLY A 279 -3.17 5.21 -15.04
N ILE A 280 -2.79 6.36 -14.47
CA ILE A 280 -1.41 6.88 -14.52
C ILE A 280 -0.46 5.91 -13.83
N ALA A 281 -0.80 5.44 -12.64
CA ALA A 281 -0.01 4.44 -11.93
C ALA A 281 0.18 3.18 -12.76
N GLY A 282 -0.88 2.70 -13.42
CA GLY A 282 -0.81 1.55 -14.31
C GLY A 282 0.09 1.78 -15.50
N MET A 283 -0.04 2.94 -16.15
CA MET A 283 0.82 3.28 -17.28
C MET A 283 2.29 3.34 -16.87
N LEU A 284 2.62 4.00 -15.76
CA LEU A 284 4.01 4.08 -15.27
C LEU A 284 4.56 2.71 -14.88
N THR A 285 3.74 1.90 -14.20
CA THR A 285 4.13 0.54 -13.78
C THR A 285 4.39 -0.34 -15.00
N SER A 286 3.50 -0.34 -15.99
CA SER A 286 3.69 -1.15 -17.21
C SER A 286 4.83 -0.65 -18.09
N MET A 287 5.03 0.67 -18.21
CA MET A 287 6.20 1.22 -18.89
C MET A 287 7.49 0.77 -18.22
N LEU A 288 7.54 0.83 -16.89
CA LEU A 288 8.69 0.37 -16.13
C LEU A 288 8.89 -1.14 -16.35
N GLN A 289 7.86 -1.97 -16.18
CA GLN A 289 7.95 -3.42 -16.35
C GLN A 289 8.36 -3.86 -17.76
N SER A 290 7.85 -3.22 -18.81
CA SER A 290 8.21 -3.56 -20.20
C SER A 290 9.62 -3.09 -20.59
N ALA A 291 10.16 -2.08 -19.92
CA ALA A 291 11.45 -1.50 -20.28
C ALA A 291 12.59 -1.94 -19.36
N TRP A 292 12.30 -2.33 -18.12
CA TRP A 292 13.26 -2.59 -17.06
C TRP A 292 13.46 -4.10 -16.87
N SER A 293 14.63 -4.62 -17.26
CA SER A 293 15.06 -5.95 -16.80
C SER A 293 15.90 -5.80 -15.54
N SER A 294 15.68 -6.70 -14.58
CA SER A 294 16.53 -6.83 -13.39
C SER A 294 17.16 -8.21 -13.36
N ASP A 295 18.49 -8.25 -13.33
CA ASP A 295 19.28 -9.47 -13.27
C ASP A 295 20.20 -9.46 -12.04
N ILE A 296 20.58 -10.64 -11.56
CA ILE A 296 21.54 -10.84 -10.46
C ILE A 296 22.95 -10.89 -11.07
N LEU A 297 23.95 -10.27 -10.45
CA LEU A 297 25.34 -10.42 -10.90
C LEU A 297 25.79 -11.86 -10.69
N ALA A 298 26.66 -12.33 -11.59
CA ALA A 298 27.37 -13.58 -11.36
C ALA A 298 28.29 -13.44 -10.12
N ASP A 299 28.38 -14.51 -9.32
CA ASP A 299 29.10 -14.50 -8.04
C ASP A 299 30.57 -14.06 -8.16
N ASP A 300 31.19 -14.36 -9.30
CA ASP A 300 32.57 -14.02 -9.64
C ASP A 300 32.78 -12.52 -9.95
N GLN A 301 31.70 -11.78 -10.24
CA GLN A 301 31.72 -10.35 -10.52
C GLN A 301 31.53 -9.48 -9.29
N HIS A 302 31.15 -10.07 -8.15
CA HIS A 302 31.13 -9.33 -6.89
C HIS A 302 32.55 -9.01 -6.43
N THR A 303 32.79 -7.75 -6.06
CA THR A 303 34.11 -7.28 -5.60
C THR A 303 34.12 -6.93 -4.11
N ILE A 304 32.96 -6.59 -3.57
CA ILE A 304 32.77 -6.15 -2.19
C ILE A 304 31.64 -6.98 -1.55
N PRO A 305 31.76 -7.37 -0.26
CA PRO A 305 30.67 -8.01 0.45
C PRO A 305 29.39 -7.17 0.41
N ASN A 306 28.24 -7.82 0.20
CA ASN A 306 26.92 -7.20 0.14
C ASN A 306 26.68 -6.24 -1.04
N GLU A 307 27.51 -6.31 -2.08
CA GLU A 307 27.42 -5.43 -3.24
C GLU A 307 26.06 -5.52 -3.95
N GLY A 308 25.54 -6.74 -4.13
CA GLY A 308 24.24 -6.99 -4.75
C GLY A 308 23.07 -6.25 -4.08
N ILE A 309 22.95 -6.39 -2.76
CA ILE A 309 21.92 -5.73 -1.95
C ILE A 309 22.04 -4.20 -2.01
N ILE A 310 23.28 -3.68 -1.94
CA ILE A 310 23.51 -2.23 -2.03
C ILE A 310 23.11 -1.71 -3.42
N ARG A 311 23.46 -2.45 -4.49
CA ARG A 311 23.06 -2.11 -5.86
C ARG A 311 21.53 -2.14 -6.01
N SER A 312 20.85 -3.14 -5.47
CA SER A 312 19.38 -3.24 -5.45
C SER A 312 18.73 -2.00 -4.82
N GLY A 313 19.19 -1.60 -3.62
CA GLY A 313 18.68 -0.39 -2.96
C GLY A 313 18.94 0.89 -3.75
N ARG A 314 20.12 1.02 -4.36
CA ARG A 314 20.47 2.18 -5.20
C ARG A 314 19.60 2.24 -6.47
N ASN A 315 19.41 1.11 -7.14
CA ASN A 315 18.62 1.03 -8.37
C ASN A 315 17.13 1.34 -8.09
N ALA A 316 16.60 0.85 -6.97
CA ALA A 316 15.25 1.18 -6.51
C ALA A 316 15.06 2.69 -6.31
N LEU A 317 16.02 3.35 -5.65
CA LEU A 317 15.99 4.80 -5.43
C LEU A 317 16.10 5.59 -6.74
N ILE A 318 16.96 5.15 -7.66
CA ILE A 318 17.08 5.80 -8.98
C ILE A 318 15.77 5.72 -9.75
N GLY A 319 15.14 4.53 -9.79
CA GLY A 319 13.83 4.35 -10.41
C GLY A 319 12.77 5.25 -9.78
N ALA A 320 12.66 5.26 -8.45
CA ALA A 320 11.71 6.10 -7.74
C ALA A 320 11.93 7.60 -8.01
N CYS A 321 13.18 8.09 -8.02
CA CYS A 321 13.49 9.48 -8.33
C CYS A 321 13.08 9.90 -9.76
N ILE A 322 13.07 8.99 -10.71
CA ILE A 322 12.68 9.27 -12.11
C ILE A 322 11.15 9.24 -12.26
N PHE A 323 10.49 8.18 -11.78
CA PHE A 323 9.08 7.94 -12.05
C PHE A 323 8.14 8.69 -11.09
N ALA A 324 8.57 8.95 -9.86
CA ALA A 324 7.70 9.60 -8.86
C ALA A 324 7.33 11.05 -9.22
N PRO A 325 8.25 11.92 -9.69
CA PRO A 325 7.87 13.25 -10.15
C PRO A 325 6.92 13.22 -11.34
N ILE A 326 7.11 12.28 -12.28
CA ILE A 326 6.24 12.11 -13.45
C ILE A 326 4.82 11.73 -13.00
N GLY A 327 4.71 10.72 -12.12
CA GLY A 327 3.43 10.29 -11.56
C GLY A 327 2.75 11.38 -10.73
N GLY A 328 3.52 12.14 -9.94
CA GLY A 328 3.03 13.27 -9.18
C GLY A 328 2.45 14.37 -10.07
N ILE A 329 3.20 14.84 -11.08
CA ILE A 329 2.75 15.89 -12.00
C ILE A 329 1.50 15.43 -12.76
N ALA A 330 1.51 14.22 -13.33
CA ALA A 330 0.37 13.68 -14.05
C ALA A 330 -0.87 13.55 -13.14
N SER A 331 -0.68 13.13 -11.89
CA SER A 331 -1.78 13.03 -10.90
C SER A 331 -2.27 14.40 -10.42
N GLY A 332 -1.39 15.40 -10.36
CA GLY A 332 -1.75 16.79 -10.15
C GLY A 332 -2.65 17.34 -11.25
N LEU A 333 -2.34 17.00 -12.51
CA LEU A 333 -3.20 17.36 -13.64
C LEU A 333 -4.55 16.61 -13.58
N ALA A 334 -4.54 15.32 -13.25
CA ALA A 334 -5.77 14.54 -13.06
C ALA A 334 -6.67 15.13 -11.96
N THR A 335 -6.10 15.53 -10.83
CA THR A 335 -6.84 16.22 -9.75
C THR A 335 -7.30 17.61 -10.15
N GLY A 336 -6.52 18.34 -10.96
CA GLY A 336 -6.95 19.60 -11.56
C GLY A 336 -8.15 19.44 -12.50
N ILE A 337 -8.18 18.39 -13.33
CA ILE A 337 -9.34 18.04 -14.16
C ILE A 337 -10.57 17.74 -13.28
N GLY A 338 -10.39 16.89 -12.25
CA GLY A 338 -11.46 16.54 -11.33
C GLY A 338 -12.05 17.75 -10.60
N PHE A 339 -11.24 18.53 -9.89
CA PHE A 339 -11.73 19.67 -9.11
C PHE A 339 -12.08 20.89 -9.95
N GLY A 340 -11.36 21.13 -11.05
CA GLY A 340 -11.54 22.30 -11.91
C GLY A 340 -12.67 22.15 -12.91
N LEU A 341 -12.59 21.13 -13.79
CA LEU A 341 -13.58 20.95 -14.86
C LEU A 341 -14.88 20.35 -14.34
N LEU A 342 -14.78 19.28 -13.54
CA LEU A 342 -15.98 18.62 -13.02
C LEU A 342 -16.47 19.31 -11.75
N GLY A 343 -15.58 19.59 -10.80
CA GLY A 343 -15.92 20.21 -9.52
C GLY A 343 -16.22 21.71 -9.60
N GLN A 344 -15.83 22.40 -10.68
CA GLN A 344 -16.01 23.84 -10.86
C GLN A 344 -15.50 24.68 -9.68
N LEU A 345 -14.44 24.20 -8.99
CA LEU A 345 -13.87 24.87 -7.82
C LEU A 345 -12.85 25.91 -8.26
N SER A 346 -12.98 27.16 -7.83
CA SER A 346 -12.02 28.24 -8.13
C SER A 346 -10.62 27.99 -7.57
N THR A 347 -10.52 27.15 -6.53
CA THR A 347 -9.29 26.77 -5.82
C THR A 347 -8.57 25.57 -6.43
N TRP A 348 -9.10 25.00 -7.54
CA TRP A 348 -8.52 23.82 -8.19
C TRP A 348 -7.00 23.93 -8.47
N PRO A 349 -6.41 25.09 -8.83
CA PRO A 349 -4.97 25.14 -9.12
C PRO A 349 -4.11 24.90 -7.89
N VAL A 350 -4.57 25.34 -6.70
CA VAL A 350 -3.88 25.10 -5.43
C VAL A 350 -3.95 23.60 -5.10
N MET A 351 -5.10 22.98 -5.37
CA MET A 351 -5.30 21.55 -5.13
C MET A 351 -4.50 20.68 -6.07
N ALA A 352 -4.49 20.98 -7.35
CA ALA A 352 -3.66 20.28 -8.32
C ALA A 352 -2.18 20.26 -7.87
N LYS A 353 -1.63 21.40 -7.40
CA LYS A 353 -0.25 21.48 -6.92
C LYS A 353 -0.04 20.68 -5.63
N ALA A 354 -0.93 20.80 -4.65
CA ALA A 354 -0.82 20.08 -3.39
C ALA A 354 -0.88 18.56 -3.60
N PHE A 355 -1.84 18.09 -4.40
CA PHE A 355 -1.96 16.68 -4.75
C PHE A 355 -0.79 16.19 -5.61
N ALA A 356 -0.23 17.03 -6.49
CA ALA A 356 0.95 16.66 -7.27
C ALA A 356 2.13 16.28 -6.37
N VAL A 357 2.44 17.14 -5.38
CA VAL A 357 3.54 16.90 -4.43
C VAL A 357 3.25 15.70 -3.55
N MET A 358 2.03 15.62 -3.00
CA MET A 358 1.65 14.52 -2.12
C MET A 358 1.71 13.17 -2.83
N ILE A 359 1.15 13.07 -4.04
CA ILE A 359 1.15 11.84 -4.82
C ILE A 359 2.55 11.50 -5.34
N ALA A 360 3.40 12.50 -5.63
CA ALA A 360 4.81 12.24 -5.94
C ALA A 360 5.51 11.51 -4.78
N VAL A 361 5.30 11.96 -3.53
CA VAL A 361 5.88 11.30 -2.35
C VAL A 361 5.34 9.87 -2.19
N VAL A 362 4.04 9.67 -2.41
CA VAL A 362 3.43 8.33 -2.39
C VAL A 362 4.06 7.43 -3.44
N PHE A 363 4.14 7.87 -4.69
CA PHE A 363 4.79 7.10 -5.75
C PHE A 363 6.25 6.80 -5.42
N PHE A 364 6.99 7.77 -4.88
CA PHE A 364 8.37 7.56 -4.49
C PHE A 364 8.50 6.39 -3.51
N VAL A 365 7.67 6.35 -2.47
CA VAL A 365 7.67 5.25 -1.48
C VAL A 365 7.27 3.92 -2.14
N ILE A 366 6.17 3.89 -2.89
CA ILE A 366 5.65 2.65 -3.49
C ILE A 366 6.64 2.07 -4.51
N PHE A 367 7.17 2.89 -5.42
CA PHE A 367 8.15 2.43 -6.42
C PHE A 367 9.48 2.01 -5.79
N THR A 368 9.95 2.68 -4.73
CA THR A 368 11.16 2.26 -4.00
C THR A 368 10.98 0.87 -3.42
N ILE A 369 9.83 0.59 -2.78
CA ILE A 369 9.53 -0.71 -2.19
C ILE A 369 9.44 -1.78 -3.29
N ALA A 370 8.63 -1.54 -4.32
CA ALA A 370 8.31 -2.54 -5.33
C ALA A 370 9.49 -2.95 -6.23
N HIS A 371 10.44 -2.05 -6.54
CA HIS A 371 11.49 -2.29 -7.53
C HIS A 371 12.89 -2.45 -6.91
N GLY A 372 13.02 -3.36 -5.93
CA GLY A 372 14.31 -3.77 -5.34
C GLY A 372 14.56 -3.25 -3.92
N GLY A 373 13.70 -2.38 -3.39
CA GLY A 373 13.76 -1.94 -1.99
C GLY A 373 13.37 -3.03 -1.01
N ILE A 374 12.41 -3.91 -1.36
CA ILE A 374 12.03 -5.06 -0.53
C ILE A 374 13.24 -5.93 -0.21
N ALA A 375 14.02 -6.33 -1.21
CA ALA A 375 15.22 -7.16 -1.01
C ALA A 375 16.24 -6.49 -0.06
N TRP A 376 16.39 -5.17 -0.17
CA TRP A 376 17.25 -4.39 0.72
C TRP A 376 16.74 -4.41 2.17
N ILE A 377 15.45 -4.16 2.38
CA ILE A 377 14.82 -4.15 3.71
C ILE A 377 14.83 -5.55 4.33
N GLU A 378 14.44 -6.58 3.57
CA GLU A 378 14.42 -7.97 4.03
C GLU A 378 15.80 -8.44 4.45
N HIS A 379 16.83 -8.13 3.67
CA HIS A 379 18.20 -8.51 4.00
C HIS A 379 18.65 -7.95 5.35
N TYR A 380 18.44 -6.65 5.60
CA TYR A 380 18.82 -6.04 6.87
C TYR A 380 17.93 -6.47 8.04
N THR A 381 16.65 -6.73 7.77
CA THR A 381 15.72 -7.25 8.78
C THR A 381 16.12 -8.66 9.22
N LEU A 382 16.41 -9.54 8.26
CA LEU A 382 16.92 -10.89 8.53
C LEU A 382 18.24 -10.84 9.31
N ARG A 383 19.17 -9.97 8.90
CA ARG A 383 20.45 -9.78 9.59
C ARG A 383 20.26 -9.31 11.03
N TRP A 384 19.30 -8.41 11.27
CA TRP A 384 18.97 -7.96 12.62
C TRP A 384 18.40 -9.09 13.48
N TYR A 385 17.51 -9.92 12.95
CA TYR A 385 17.02 -11.10 13.67
C TYR A 385 18.15 -12.08 14.01
N LEU A 386 18.97 -12.46 13.04
CA LEU A 386 20.09 -13.38 13.27
C LEU A 386 21.08 -12.83 14.32
N TRP A 387 21.32 -11.52 14.32
CA TRP A 387 22.13 -10.88 15.35
C TRP A 387 21.48 -10.93 16.73
N LYS A 388 20.19 -10.60 16.82
CA LYS A 388 19.43 -10.62 18.08
C LYS A 388 19.41 -12.02 18.72
N TRP A 389 19.37 -13.06 17.89
CA TRP A 389 19.42 -14.47 18.31
C TRP A 389 20.85 -15.03 18.46
N ASN A 390 21.88 -14.17 18.47
CA ASN A 390 23.29 -14.53 18.60
C ASN A 390 23.78 -15.60 17.59
N ARG A 391 23.16 -15.64 16.39
CA ARG A 391 23.56 -16.54 15.30
C ARG A 391 24.65 -15.95 14.42
N ILE A 392 24.74 -14.62 14.35
CA ILE A 392 25.82 -13.91 13.67
C ILE A 392 26.33 -12.73 14.51
N PRO A 393 27.61 -12.34 14.37
CA PRO A 393 28.12 -11.13 14.97
C PRO A 393 27.55 -9.87 14.29
N ARG A 394 27.38 -8.80 15.06
CA ARG A 394 26.84 -7.51 14.59
C ARG A 394 27.59 -6.97 13.37
N ASN A 395 28.93 -6.95 13.45
CA ASN A 395 29.78 -6.55 12.35
C ASN A 395 30.35 -7.79 11.63
N TYR A 396 29.47 -8.46 10.89
CA TYR A 396 29.78 -9.69 10.18
C TYR A 396 31.01 -9.57 9.26
N VAL A 397 31.13 -8.46 8.53
CA VAL A 397 32.27 -8.23 7.62
C VAL A 397 33.58 -8.11 8.39
N ASN A 398 33.62 -7.37 9.52
CA ASN A 398 34.83 -7.26 10.32
C ASN A 398 35.22 -8.59 10.98
N PHE A 399 34.24 -9.37 11.43
CA PHE A 399 34.48 -10.71 11.94
C PHE A 399 35.11 -11.60 10.86
N LEU A 400 34.54 -11.64 9.66
CA LEU A 400 35.07 -12.43 8.55
C LEU A 400 36.46 -11.97 8.11
N ASN A 401 36.73 -10.66 8.11
CA ASN A 401 38.06 -10.11 7.85
C ASN A 401 39.07 -10.56 8.93
N CYS A 402 38.67 -10.55 10.20
CA CYS A 402 39.50 -11.04 11.31
C CYS A 402 39.83 -12.53 11.16
N VAL A 403 38.83 -13.36 10.86
CA VAL A 403 39.01 -14.81 10.59
C VAL A 403 39.91 -15.04 9.37
N THR A 404 39.81 -14.18 8.37
CA THR A 404 40.70 -14.18 7.20
C THR A 404 42.14 -13.83 7.58
N SER A 405 42.35 -12.88 8.50
CA SER A 405 43.69 -12.56 9.04
C SER A 405 44.33 -13.74 9.78
N TYR A 406 43.53 -14.66 10.34
CA TYR A 406 43.99 -15.91 10.95
C TYR A 406 44.09 -17.09 9.96
N ALA A 407 43.96 -16.84 8.65
CA ALA A 407 44.05 -17.84 7.57
C ALA A 407 43.03 -18.98 7.61
N LEU A 408 41.98 -18.89 8.45
CA LEU A 408 40.88 -19.87 8.50
C LEU A 408 39.95 -19.74 7.29
N MET A 409 39.79 -18.51 6.79
CA MET A 409 39.05 -18.19 5.57
C MET A 409 39.93 -17.40 4.61
N ARG A 410 39.54 -17.38 3.33
CA ARG A 410 40.10 -16.53 2.28
C ARG A 410 38.97 -15.77 1.60
N LYS A 411 39.27 -14.54 1.16
CA LYS A 411 38.33 -13.74 0.36
C LYS A 411 38.38 -14.20 -1.09
N VAL A 412 37.23 -14.48 -1.70
CA VAL A 412 37.09 -14.87 -3.12
C VAL A 412 36.01 -13.99 -3.72
N GLY A 413 36.39 -13.09 -4.64
CA GLY A 413 35.49 -12.04 -5.14
C GLY A 413 34.92 -11.19 -3.99
N GLY A 414 33.59 -11.10 -3.93
CA GLY A 414 32.84 -10.40 -2.87
C GLY A 414 32.53 -11.28 -1.66
N GLY A 415 32.84 -12.58 -1.72
CA GLY A 415 32.53 -13.56 -0.69
C GLY A 415 33.73 -14.00 0.15
N TYR A 416 33.45 -14.88 1.11
CA TYR A 416 34.44 -15.53 1.96
C TYR A 416 34.28 -17.04 1.84
N MET A 417 35.39 -17.75 1.72
CA MET A 417 35.44 -19.20 1.61
C MET A 417 36.42 -19.75 2.64
N PHE A 418 36.15 -20.92 3.20
CA PHE A 418 37.15 -21.58 4.05
C PHE A 418 38.40 -21.89 3.23
N THR A 419 39.58 -21.70 3.82
CA THR A 419 40.86 -21.97 3.15
C THR A 419 40.99 -23.44 2.78
N HIS A 420 40.49 -24.33 3.64
CA HIS A 420 40.51 -25.78 3.43
C HIS A 420 39.10 -26.36 3.48
N ARG A 421 38.74 -27.16 2.47
CA ARG A 421 37.45 -27.85 2.40
C ARG A 421 37.20 -28.78 3.60
N LEU A 422 38.23 -29.48 4.08
CA LEU A 422 38.15 -30.36 5.25
C LEU A 422 37.69 -29.63 6.52
N LEU A 423 38.09 -28.36 6.69
CA LEU A 423 37.72 -27.55 7.85
C LEU A 423 36.25 -27.12 7.77
N LEU A 424 35.75 -26.80 6.57
CA LEU A 424 34.31 -26.59 6.34
C LEU A 424 33.52 -27.87 6.65
N GLU A 425 33.97 -29.03 6.15
CA GLU A 425 33.30 -30.31 6.36
C GLU A 425 33.29 -30.71 7.84
N TYR A 426 34.38 -30.47 8.57
CA TYR A 426 34.44 -30.68 10.02
C TYR A 426 33.39 -29.85 10.77
N PHE A 427 33.27 -28.55 10.48
CA PHE A 427 32.25 -27.70 11.12
C PHE A 427 30.82 -28.09 10.73
N ALA A 428 30.59 -28.48 9.48
CA ALA A 428 29.30 -28.97 9.02
C ALA A 428 28.88 -30.24 9.79
N GLN A 429 29.79 -31.20 9.94
CA GLN A 429 29.55 -32.43 10.72
C GLN A 429 29.29 -32.15 12.20
N LEU A 430 30.04 -31.21 12.80
CA LEU A 430 29.84 -30.80 14.19
C LEU A 430 28.42 -30.23 14.39
N ALA A 431 27.96 -29.39 13.46
CA ALA A 431 26.62 -28.82 13.50
C ALA A 431 25.51 -29.89 13.35
N SER A 432 25.66 -30.83 12.42
CA SER A 432 24.71 -31.95 12.24
C SER A 432 24.64 -32.85 13.47
N SER A 433 25.78 -33.12 14.11
CA SER A 433 25.86 -33.97 15.30
C SER A 433 25.20 -33.33 16.52
N GLN A 434 25.29 -32.01 16.66
CA GLN A 434 24.55 -31.28 17.71
C GLN A 434 23.05 -31.24 17.47
N HIS A 435 22.60 -31.28 16.21
CA HIS A 435 21.18 -31.34 15.89
C HIS A 435 20.55 -32.71 16.17
N ASN A 436 21.31 -33.80 15.98
CA ASN A 436 20.87 -35.18 16.16
C ASN A 436 21.12 -35.77 17.57
N GLY A 437 21.54 -34.97 18.54
CA GLY A 437 21.76 -35.42 19.92
C GLY A 437 20.43 -35.68 20.66
N PRO A 438 20.40 -36.52 21.73
CA PRO A 438 19.15 -36.98 22.38
C PRO A 438 18.30 -35.90 23.09
N GLY A 439 18.59 -34.61 22.93
CA GLY A 439 17.94 -33.50 23.63
C GLY A 439 17.13 -32.53 22.76
N SER A 440 17.01 -32.75 21.44
CA SER A 440 16.42 -31.79 20.49
C SER A 440 15.04 -32.18 19.93
N ALA A 441 14.31 -33.12 20.55
CA ALA A 441 13.01 -33.62 20.08
C ALA A 441 11.82 -32.63 20.20
N LEU A 442 12.05 -31.32 20.26
CA LEU A 442 11.01 -30.30 20.40
C LEU A 442 11.21 -29.13 19.42
N SER A 443 11.38 -29.42 18.13
CA SER A 443 10.99 -28.51 17.03
C SER A 443 11.32 -29.13 15.67
N GLU A 444 10.46 -29.98 15.13
CA GLU A 444 10.48 -30.27 13.69
C GLU A 444 9.46 -29.37 12.99
N PRO A 445 9.87 -28.48 12.06
CA PRO A 445 9.11 -28.18 10.87
C PRO A 445 9.51 -29.14 9.75
N LYS A 446 8.50 -29.65 9.06
CA LYS A 446 8.56 -30.69 8.04
C LYS A 446 9.32 -30.21 6.78
N GLU A 447 10.62 -30.51 6.67
CA GLU A 447 11.41 -30.21 5.47
C GLU A 447 11.14 -31.21 4.32
N ARG A 448 10.73 -30.67 3.16
CA ARG A 448 10.76 -31.36 1.87
C ARG A 448 12.18 -31.31 1.31
N SER A 449 12.85 -32.45 1.32
CA SER A 449 13.96 -32.90 0.46
C SER A 449 14.73 -31.84 -0.36
N VAL A 450 15.86 -31.39 0.17
CA VAL A 450 16.91 -30.58 -0.51
C VAL A 450 17.98 -31.47 -1.17
N HIS A 451 17.70 -32.76 -1.42
CA HIS A 451 18.73 -33.73 -1.81
C HIS A 451 19.10 -33.78 -3.31
N GLN A 452 18.76 -32.79 -4.14
CA GLN A 452 18.96 -32.90 -5.60
C GLN A 452 19.90 -31.88 -6.28
N GLU A 453 20.52 -30.94 -5.57
CA GLU A 453 21.44 -29.97 -6.19
C GLU A 453 22.94 -30.20 -5.94
N LEU A 454 23.33 -31.19 -5.13
CA LEU A 454 24.75 -31.44 -4.82
C LEU A 454 25.50 -32.33 -5.85
N SER A 455 24.89 -32.66 -7.00
CA SER A 455 25.52 -33.46 -8.05
C SER A 455 25.93 -32.69 -9.30
N ALA A 456 26.04 -31.35 -9.23
CA ALA A 456 26.48 -30.52 -10.36
C ALA A 456 27.55 -29.48 -9.98
N PHE A 457 28.54 -29.88 -9.18
CA PHE A 457 29.81 -29.18 -9.04
C PHE A 457 30.98 -30.07 -9.47
#